data_AF-A0A6I6UP81-F1
#
_entry.id   AF-A0A6I6UP81-F1
#
_cell.length_a   1.000
_cell.length_b   1.000
_cell.length_c   1.000
_cell.angle_alpha   90.00
_cell.angle_beta   90.00
_cell.angle_gamma   90.00
#
_symmetry.space_group_name_H-M   'P 1'
#
loop_
_entity.id
_entity.type
_entity.pdbx_description
1 polymer ?
#
loop_
_entity_poly.entity_id
_entity_poly.type
_entity_poly.pdbx_seq_one_letter_code
_entity_poly.pdbx_strand_id
1 'polypeptide(L)'
;MKRASFMIAGLLLIVGCQGIDSDLTEEQAKAIVMKHHGGTVEIISVTKEWNKYIVSWENEENCEWGKDTVNSKGEIEKGETSIC
;
A
#
# COMPACT_ATOMS: atom_id res chain seq x y z
N MET A 1 -50.21 24.23 -28.22
CA MET A 1 -49.74 22.86 -27.93
C MET A 1 -48.22 22.79 -28.10
N LYS A 2 -47.55 22.36 -27.03
CA LYS A 2 -46.25 21.69 -26.95
C LYS A 2 -45.12 22.18 -27.86
N ARG A 3 -44.16 22.93 -27.30
CA ARG A 3 -42.74 22.81 -27.66
C ARG A 3 -41.90 22.91 -26.39
N ALA A 4 -41.85 21.81 -25.65
CA ALA A 4 -40.76 21.58 -24.72
C ALA A 4 -39.55 21.17 -25.55
N SER A 5 -38.47 21.97 -25.51
CA SER A 5 -37.19 21.59 -26.09
C SER A 5 -36.12 21.88 -25.05
N PHE A 6 -36.04 21.01 -24.05
CA PHE A 6 -34.91 20.93 -23.14
C PHE A 6 -33.76 20.26 -23.90
N MET A 7 -32.86 21.05 -24.50
CA MET A 7 -31.55 20.55 -24.91
C MET A 7 -30.62 20.59 -23.70
N ILE A 8 -30.52 19.47 -22.99
CA ILE A 8 -29.48 19.25 -21.97
C ILE A 8 -28.21 18.88 -22.74
N ALA A 9 -27.31 19.86 -22.89
CA ALA A 9 -25.95 19.61 -23.32
C ALA A 9 -25.18 19.01 -22.14
N GLY A 10 -25.13 17.68 -22.08
CA GLY A 10 -24.29 16.94 -21.14
C GLY A 10 -22.82 17.11 -21.51
N LEU A 11 -22.15 18.06 -20.84
CA LEU A 11 -20.71 18.20 -20.85
C LEU A 11 -20.11 17.01 -20.08
N LEU A 12 -19.84 15.91 -20.79
CA LEU A 12 -19.04 14.81 -20.26
C LEU A 12 -17.58 15.24 -20.22
N LEU A 13 -17.22 15.92 -19.14
CA LEU A 13 -15.84 16.08 -18.70
C LEU A 13 -15.28 14.70 -18.32
N ILE A 14 -14.76 13.97 -19.30
CA ILE A 14 -13.88 12.82 -19.05
C ILE A 14 -12.52 13.33 -18.58
N VAL A 15 -12.47 13.81 -17.34
CA VAL A 15 -11.21 14.10 -16.66
C VAL A 15 -10.82 12.89 -15.84
N GLY A 16 -9.73 12.27 -16.24
CA GLY A 16 -8.69 11.80 -15.32
C GLY A 16 -8.96 10.53 -14.52
N CYS A 17 -8.32 9.45 -14.96
CA CYS A 17 -7.42 8.71 -14.08
C CYS A 17 -6.22 8.28 -14.94
N GLN A 18 -5.33 9.22 -15.24
CA GLN A 18 -3.96 8.82 -15.52
C GLN A 18 -3.49 8.14 -14.24
N GLY A 19 -3.17 6.85 -14.33
CA GLY A 19 -2.67 6.08 -13.19
C GLY A 19 -1.52 6.83 -12.58
N ILE A 20 -1.78 7.48 -11.45
CA ILE A 20 -0.73 7.92 -10.56
C ILE A 20 -0.21 6.60 -10.01
N ASP A 21 0.88 6.09 -10.59
CA ASP A 21 1.77 5.20 -9.86
C ASP A 21 2.18 6.00 -8.63
N SER A 22 1.40 5.83 -7.57
CA SER A 22 1.69 6.40 -6.27
C SER A 22 2.95 5.70 -5.82
N ASP A 23 4.10 6.37 -5.92
CA ASP A 23 5.33 5.91 -5.28
C ASP A 23 5.02 5.70 -3.79
N LEU A 24 4.85 4.43 -3.39
CA LEU A 24 4.66 4.04 -2.01
C LEU A 24 5.73 4.71 -1.14
N THR A 25 5.34 5.32 -0.03
CA THR A 25 6.30 5.88 0.91
C THR A 25 6.83 4.81 1.86
N GLU A 26 7.97 5.08 2.49
CA GLU A 26 8.53 4.21 3.52
C GLU A 26 7.53 4.00 4.68
N GLU A 27 6.84 5.07 5.10
CA GLU A 27 5.86 5.07 6.18
C GLU A 27 4.63 4.25 5.82
N GLN A 28 4.21 4.28 4.55
CA GLN A 28 3.15 3.40 4.06
C GLN A 28 3.61 1.94 4.08
N ALA A 29 4.84 1.64 3.68
CA ALA A 29 5.39 0.29 3.74
C ALA A 29 5.46 -0.25 5.19
N LYS A 30 5.92 0.58 6.14
CA LYS A 30 5.91 0.26 7.58
C LYS A 30 4.50 -0.07 8.07
N ALA A 31 3.53 0.80 7.77
CA ALA A 31 2.14 0.63 8.18
C ALA A 31 1.50 -0.64 7.59
N ILE A 32 1.84 -0.99 6.34
CA ILE A 32 1.41 -2.23 5.69
C ILE A 32 1.92 -3.45 6.47
N VAL A 33 3.21 -3.48 6.79
CA VAL A 33 3.83 -4.59 7.53
C VAL A 33 3.28 -4.71 8.94
N MET A 34 3.17 -3.59 9.67
CA MET A 34 2.58 -3.59 11.01
C MET A 34 1.12 -4.03 11.03
N LYS A 35 0.36 -3.77 9.95
CA LYS A 35 -1.04 -4.22 9.83
C LYS A 35 -1.12 -5.68 9.39
N HIS A 36 -0.15 -6.15 8.62
CA HIS A 36 -0.13 -7.52 8.12
C HIS A 36 0.11 -8.52 9.26
N HIS A 37 1.01 -8.19 10.17
CA HIS A 37 1.29 -8.98 11.37
C HIS A 37 0.37 -8.56 12.51
N GLY A 38 -0.12 -9.53 13.29
CA GLY A 38 -0.87 -9.26 14.52
C GLY A 38 0.06 -8.94 15.69
N GLY A 39 -0.49 -8.43 16.80
CA GLY A 39 0.27 -8.15 18.03
C GLY A 39 1.09 -6.85 17.97
N THR A 40 2.03 -6.72 18.91
CA THR A 40 2.93 -5.57 18.99
C THR A 40 4.16 -5.77 18.11
N VAL A 41 4.09 -5.21 16.89
CA VAL A 41 5.16 -5.29 15.88
C VAL A 41 6.05 -4.06 15.96
N GLU A 42 7.35 -4.26 16.14
CA GLU A 42 8.38 -3.24 16.03
C GLU A 42 9.08 -3.31 14.67
N ILE A 43 9.30 -2.15 14.05
CA ILE A 43 10.08 -2.06 12.81
C ILE A 43 11.55 -1.85 13.14
N ILE A 44 12.39 -2.82 12.78
CA ILE A 44 13.83 -2.82 13.08
C ILE A 44 14.61 -2.04 12.02
N SER A 45 14.28 -2.22 10.75
CA SER A 45 14.92 -1.47 9.65
C SER A 45 14.08 -1.44 8.40
N VAL A 46 14.32 -0.44 7.55
CA VAL A 46 13.71 -0.36 6.23
C VAL A 46 14.78 -0.02 5.19
N THR A 47 14.80 -0.79 4.10
CA THR A 47 15.69 -0.58 2.96
C THR A 47 14.87 -0.46 1.69
N LYS A 48 15.18 0.52 0.82
CA LYS A 48 14.57 0.65 -0.50
C LYS A 48 15.46 0.01 -1.57
N GLU A 49 14.93 -0.96 -2.30
CA GLU A 49 15.62 -1.63 -3.41
C GLU A 49 14.66 -1.83 -4.59
N TRP A 50 15.07 -1.45 -5.80
CA TRP A 50 14.31 -1.71 -7.04
C TRP A 50 12.81 -1.33 -6.99
N ASN A 51 12.50 -0.15 -6.46
CA ASN A 51 11.12 0.36 -6.24
C ASN A 51 10.28 -0.47 -5.25
N LYS A 52 10.93 -1.21 -4.35
CA LYS A 52 10.31 -1.96 -3.26
C LYS A 52 10.91 -1.55 -1.93
N TYR A 53 10.16 -1.78 -0.87
CA TYR A 53 10.65 -1.64 0.50
C TYR A 53 10.82 -3.01 1.12
N ILE A 54 12.01 -3.27 1.65
CA ILE A 54 12.30 -4.45 2.46
C ILE A 54 12.27 -3.97 3.91
N VAL A 55 11.30 -4.47 4.66
CA VAL A 55 11.03 -4.05 6.04
C VAL A 55 11.36 -5.22 6.97
N SER A 56 12.34 -5.02 7.84
CA SER A 56 12.64 -6.00 8.91
C SER A 56 11.82 -5.64 10.14
N TRP A 57 11.21 -6.64 10.76
CA TRP A 57 10.30 -6.47 11.87
C TRP A 57 10.50 -7.55 12.94
N GLU A 58 10.06 -7.24 14.16
CA GLU A 58 10.04 -8.16 15.30
C GLU A 58 8.69 -8.04 16.01
N ASN A 59 8.21 -9.16 16.54
CA ASN A 59 7.00 -9.27 17.34
C ASN A 59 7.36 -10.04 18.61
N GLU A 60 7.64 -9.30 19.68
CA GLU A 60 8.01 -9.86 20.97
C GLU A 60 6.89 -10.71 21.58
N GLU A 61 5.61 -10.33 21.35
CA GLU A 61 4.45 -11.05 21.91
C GLU A 61 4.34 -12.47 21.35
N ASN A 62 4.61 -12.63 20.06
CA ASN A 62 4.56 -13.92 19.38
C ASN A 62 5.92 -14.63 19.31
N CYS A 63 7.00 -13.98 19.77
CA CYS A 63 8.37 -14.48 19.63
C CYS A 63 8.76 -14.74 18.17
N GLU A 64 8.34 -13.83 17.28
CA GLU A 64 8.54 -13.92 15.83
C GLU A 64 9.34 -12.73 15.33
N TRP A 65 10.14 -12.94 14.29
CA TRP A 65 10.81 -11.85 13.57
C TRP A 65 10.95 -12.20 12.10
N GLY A 66 11.12 -11.19 11.27
CA GLY A 66 11.09 -11.41 9.83
C GLY A 66 11.46 -10.25 8.96
N LYS A 67 11.28 -10.47 7.67
CA LYS A 67 11.44 -9.48 6.60
C LYS A 67 10.31 -9.60 5.59
N ASP A 68 9.67 -8.49 5.29
CA ASP A 68 8.67 -8.39 4.25
C ASP A 68 9.12 -7.46 3.12
N THR A 69 8.85 -7.86 1.88
CA THR A 69 9.07 -7.03 0.70
C THR A 69 7.73 -6.46 0.22
N VAL A 70 7.57 -5.15 0.31
CA VAL A 70 6.39 -4.41 -0.14
C VAL A 70 6.67 -3.77 -1.50
N ASN A 71 5.83 -4.06 -2.50
CA ASN A 71 5.97 -3.50 -3.84
C ASN A 71 5.38 -2.08 -3.96
N SER A 72 5.56 -1.43 -5.11
CA SER A 72 5.06 -0.06 -5.35
C SER A 72 3.54 0.09 -5.25
N LYS A 73 2.78 -1.01 -5.29
CA LYS A 73 1.32 -1.03 -5.11
C LYS A 73 0.87 -1.21 -3.67
N GLY A 74 1.83 -1.39 -2.74
CA GLY A 74 1.55 -1.66 -1.34
C GLY A 74 1.20 -3.13 -1.05
N GLU A 75 1.59 -4.06 -1.92
CA GLU A 75 1.37 -5.50 -1.72
C GLU A 75 2.64 -6.16 -1.17
N ILE A 76 2.49 -7.10 -0.24
CA ILE A 76 3.59 -7.93 0.27
C ILE A 76 3.84 -9.06 -0.74
N GLU A 77 5.01 -9.04 -1.41
CA GLU A 77 5.37 -10.04 -2.42
C GLU A 77 6.16 -11.21 -1.83
N LYS A 78 6.90 -10.97 -0.75
CA LYS A 78 7.71 -11.98 -0.07
C LYS A 78 7.72 -11.68 1.42
N GLY A 79 7.47 -12.71 2.23
CA GLY A 79 7.66 -12.70 3.69
C GLY A 79 8.63 -13.81 4.09
N GLU A 80 9.60 -13.48 4.92
CA GLU A 80 10.46 -14.43 5.63
C GLU A 80 10.17 -14.29 7.12
N THR A 81 9.76 -15.38 7.77
CA THR A 81 9.43 -15.39 9.20
C THR A 81 10.26 -16.46 9.90
N SER A 82 10.80 -16.08 11.06
CA SER A 82 11.46 -16.96 12.01
C SER A 82 10.72 -16.87 13.35
N ILE A 83 10.76 -17.95 14.10
CA ILE A 83 10.16 -18.09 15.43
C ILE A 83 11.22 -18.66 16.37
N CYS A 84 11.14 -18.32 17.65
CA CYS A 84 11.83 -19.11 18.66
C CYS A 84 11.19 -20.53 18.81
#